data_AF-A0AAV5WGI4-F1
#
_entry.id   AF-A0AAV5WGI4-F1
#
_cell.length_a   1.000
_cell.length_b   1.000
_cell.length_c   1.000
_cell.angle_alpha   90.00
_cell.angle_beta   90.00
_cell.angle_gamma   90.00
#
_symmetry.space_group_name_H-M   'P 1'
#
loop_
_entity.id
_entity.type
_entity.pdbx_description
1 polymer ?
#
loop_
_entity_poly.entity_id
_entity_poly.type
_entity_poly.pdbx_seq_one_letter_code
_entity_poly.pdbx_strand_id
1 'polypeptide(L)'
;SSGEEEERDKEESYDEDYEESEKGEEDELPAKKIKIVKKKTKIPVSSGPKREMECPECKKYRSTHVEAMVAHLRKIHGTVPSAIHQTASASALERHLKVIHGITPSDIGLMFLCDCGNKSLSSAHVRTNKCKLLNFKIVHGKKYSGEKCIMCEKHSTTLSGFTCHLSKFHGMALTSCGFHLKCACGHSIHCDYEARIHRKMCDRHKFKVVKNKEE
;
A
#
# COMPACT_ATOMS: atom_id res chain seq x y z
N SER A 1 -42.14 -50.10 13.90
CA SER A 1 -41.95 -49.41 12.61
C SER A 1 -40.69 -48.60 12.67
N SER A 2 -39.58 -49.24 12.33
CA SER A 2 -38.24 -48.67 12.21
C SER A 2 -38.05 -48.30 10.74
N GLY A 3 -37.95 -46.99 10.45
CA GLY A 3 -37.59 -46.48 9.14
C GLY A 3 -36.10 -46.18 9.13
N GLU A 4 -35.33 -47.04 8.47
CA GLU A 4 -33.93 -46.80 8.12
C GLU A 4 -33.94 -46.03 6.79
N GLU A 5 -33.50 -44.76 6.83
CA GLU A 5 -33.27 -43.97 5.63
C GLU A 5 -31.79 -44.09 5.25
N GLU A 6 -31.56 -44.78 4.15
CA GLU A 6 -30.28 -45.10 3.53
C GLU A 6 -29.89 -43.91 2.62
N GLU A 7 -29.07 -42.98 3.12
CA GLU A 7 -28.49 -41.91 2.30
C GLU A 7 -27.35 -42.47 1.45
N ARG A 8 -27.59 -42.41 0.13
CA ARG A 8 -26.74 -42.92 -0.93
C ARG A 8 -25.67 -41.88 -1.28
N ASP A 9 -24.43 -42.15 -0.90
CA ASP A 9 -23.25 -41.43 -1.36
C ASP A 9 -23.12 -41.50 -2.88
N LYS A 10 -22.96 -40.34 -3.51
CA LYS A 10 -22.77 -40.18 -4.94
C LYS A 10 -21.37 -39.61 -5.15
N GLU A 11 -20.39 -40.51 -5.29
CA GLU A 11 -19.04 -40.16 -5.73
C GLU A 11 -19.10 -39.72 -7.20
N GLU A 12 -18.96 -38.42 -7.46
CA GLU A 12 -18.65 -37.89 -8.78
C GLU A 12 -17.13 -37.88 -8.96
N SER A 13 -16.60 -38.90 -9.64
CA SER A 13 -15.21 -38.93 -10.10
C SER A 13 -15.08 -38.06 -11.34
N TYR A 14 -14.37 -36.93 -11.22
CA TYR A 14 -13.95 -36.12 -12.36
C TYR A 14 -12.58 -36.60 -12.84
N ASP A 15 -12.56 -37.27 -13.98
CA ASP A 15 -11.35 -37.52 -14.76
C ASP A 15 -10.95 -36.22 -15.48
N GLU A 16 -9.96 -35.51 -14.95
CA GLU A 16 -9.31 -34.38 -15.64
C GLU A 16 -8.16 -34.92 -16.50
N ASP A 17 -8.48 -35.24 -17.76
CA ASP A 17 -7.50 -35.47 -18.82
C ASP A 17 -6.79 -34.14 -19.15
N TYR A 18 -5.69 -33.87 -18.46
CA TYR A 18 -4.83 -32.73 -18.70
C TYR A 18 -3.93 -33.01 -19.91
N GLU A 19 -4.35 -32.55 -21.10
CA GLU A 19 -3.54 -32.61 -22.31
C GLU A 19 -2.24 -31.80 -22.14
N GLU A 20 -1.12 -32.53 -22.17
CA GLU A 20 0.24 -32.03 -22.15
C GLU A 20 0.51 -31.19 -23.41
N SER A 21 0.38 -29.87 -23.26
CA SER A 21 0.66 -28.92 -24.33
C SER A 21 2.14 -28.90 -24.68
N GLU A 22 2.44 -29.21 -25.93
CA GLU A 22 3.76 -29.32 -26.53
C GLU A 22 4.62 -28.07 -26.30
N LYS A 23 5.91 -28.31 -26.00
CA LYS A 23 6.97 -27.32 -25.89
C LYS A 23 7.07 -26.50 -27.18
N GLY A 24 6.63 -25.24 -27.12
CA GLY A 24 6.96 -24.25 -28.14
C GLY A 24 8.46 -23.98 -28.17
N GLU A 25 9.07 -24.13 -29.34
CA GLU A 25 10.42 -23.65 -29.66
C GLU A 25 10.54 -22.16 -29.33
N GLU A 26 11.41 -21.84 -28.38
CA GLU A 26 11.80 -20.46 -28.10
C GLU A 26 12.80 -20.02 -29.17
N ASP A 27 12.31 -19.28 -30.17
CA ASP A 27 13.15 -18.57 -31.13
C ASP A 27 14.08 -17.58 -30.38
N GLU A 28 15.37 -17.92 -30.35
CA GLU A 28 16.45 -17.09 -29.82
C GLU A 28 16.57 -15.79 -30.65
N LEU A 29 15.86 -14.75 -30.22
CA LEU A 29 16.02 -13.42 -30.81
C LEU A 29 17.40 -12.84 -30.46
N PRO A 30 18.16 -12.33 -31.46
CA PRO A 30 19.52 -11.85 -31.23
C PRO A 30 19.52 -10.63 -30.31
N ALA A 31 20.27 -10.75 -29.21
CA ALA A 31 20.48 -9.69 -28.23
C ALA A 31 21.11 -8.44 -28.88
N LYS A 32 20.26 -7.47 -29.27
CA LYS A 32 20.70 -6.14 -29.67
C LYS A 32 21.26 -5.42 -28.45
N LYS A 33 22.58 -5.25 -28.40
CA LYS A 33 23.30 -4.43 -27.42
C LYS A 33 22.81 -2.98 -27.49
N ILE A 34 21.84 -2.62 -26.66
CA ILE A 34 21.40 -1.23 -26.48
C ILE A 34 22.50 -0.49 -25.71
N LYS A 35 23.29 0.32 -26.43
CA LYS A 35 24.21 1.28 -25.79
C LYS A 35 23.38 2.37 -25.10
N ILE A 36 23.19 2.23 -23.79
CA ILE A 36 22.59 3.27 -22.95
C ILE A 36 23.61 4.42 -22.84
N VAL A 37 23.48 5.39 -23.72
CA VAL A 37 24.23 6.65 -23.64
C VAL A 37 23.65 7.45 -22.46
N LYS A 38 24.34 7.44 -21.31
CA LYS A 38 24.02 8.29 -20.17
C LYS A 38 24.32 9.76 -20.53
N LYS A 39 23.40 10.42 -21.25
CA LYS A 39 23.42 11.88 -21.39
C LYS A 39 23.15 12.47 -20.00
N LYS A 40 24.20 13.01 -19.37
CA LYS A 40 24.08 13.86 -18.18
C LYS A 40 23.43 15.18 -18.60
N THR A 41 22.10 15.20 -18.65
CA THR A 41 21.35 16.45 -18.81
C THR A 41 21.51 17.23 -17.51
N LYS A 42 22.42 18.22 -17.50
CA LYS A 42 22.49 19.23 -16.44
C LYS A 42 21.22 20.07 -16.56
N ILE A 43 20.20 19.72 -15.78
CA ILE A 43 19.01 20.56 -15.62
C ILE A 43 19.48 21.79 -14.84
N PRO A 44 19.37 23.01 -15.39
CA PRO A 44 19.65 24.22 -14.63
C PRO A 44 18.64 24.31 -13.48
N VAL A 45 19.11 24.11 -12.26
CA VAL A 45 18.30 24.30 -11.05
C VAL A 45 18.15 25.81 -10.90
N SER A 46 17.02 26.37 -11.32
CA SER A 46 16.71 27.77 -11.11
C SER A 46 16.64 28.03 -9.60
N SER A 47 17.63 28.75 -9.06
CA SER A 47 17.65 29.23 -7.69
C SER A 47 16.61 30.33 -7.51
N GLY A 48 15.35 29.91 -7.37
CA GLY A 48 14.27 30.77 -6.89
C GLY A 48 14.56 31.26 -5.47
N PRO A 49 13.83 32.30 -5.01
CA PRO A 49 14.00 32.87 -3.68
C PRO A 49 13.80 31.79 -2.60
N LYS A 50 14.82 31.61 -1.75
CA LYS A 50 14.77 30.68 -0.61
C LYS A 50 13.74 31.20 0.38
N ARG A 51 12.58 30.53 0.48
CA ARG A 51 11.60 30.83 1.52
C ARG A 51 12.13 30.34 2.87
N GLU A 52 12.19 31.23 3.85
CA GLU A 52 12.45 30.87 5.24
C GLU A 52 11.26 30.09 5.81
N MET A 53 11.55 28.98 6.50
CA MET A 53 10.57 28.20 7.25
C MET A 53 10.60 28.66 8.70
N GLU A 54 9.43 28.90 9.29
CA GLU A 54 9.26 29.21 10.71
C GLU A 54 8.87 27.95 11.48
N CYS A 55 9.42 27.78 12.69
CA CYS A 55 9.09 26.65 13.56
C CYS A 55 7.62 26.74 13.99
N PRO A 56 6.80 25.69 13.74
CA PRO A 56 5.37 25.73 14.04
C PRO A 56 5.07 25.77 15.54
N GLU A 57 5.97 25.25 16.37
CA GLU A 57 5.77 25.13 17.82
C GLU A 57 6.16 26.42 18.55
N CYS A 58 7.37 26.95 18.30
CA CYS A 58 7.86 28.10 19.05
C CYS A 58 7.69 29.45 18.34
N LYS A 59 7.48 29.47 17.01
CA LYS A 59 7.47 30.67 16.14
C LYS A 59 8.69 31.60 16.24
N LYS A 60 9.70 31.24 17.05
CA LYS A 60 10.92 32.03 17.30
C LYS A 60 12.08 31.60 16.43
N TYR A 61 12.10 30.34 16.00
CA TYR A 61 13.16 29.79 15.17
C TYR A 61 12.78 29.81 13.69
N ARG A 62 13.66 30.36 12.84
CA ARG A 62 13.52 30.37 11.38
C ARG A 62 14.75 29.75 10.73
N SER A 63 14.55 29.00 9.65
CA SER A 63 15.64 28.39 8.88
C SER A 63 15.24 28.22 7.42
N THR A 64 16.20 28.39 6.51
CA THR A 64 16.05 28.03 5.09
C THR A 64 16.37 26.56 4.82
N HIS A 65 16.93 25.83 5.80
CA HIS A 65 17.33 24.43 5.69
C HIS A 65 16.44 23.53 6.54
N VAL A 66 15.88 22.48 5.92
CA VAL A 66 14.98 21.50 6.57
C VAL A 66 15.71 20.75 7.68
N GLU A 67 16.96 20.37 7.46
CA GLU A 67 17.79 19.64 8.42
C GLU A 67 17.97 20.41 9.73
N ALA A 68 18.22 21.72 9.63
CA ALA A 68 18.33 22.61 10.79
C ALA A 68 16.99 22.77 11.53
N MET A 69 15.87 22.82 10.82
CA MET A 69 14.52 22.84 11.43
C MET A 69 14.21 21.52 12.17
N VAL A 70 14.54 20.38 11.57
CA VAL A 70 14.34 19.06 12.20
C VAL A 70 15.24 18.90 13.44
N ALA A 71 16.49 19.35 13.38
CA ALA A 71 17.39 19.35 14.52
C ALA A 71 16.87 20.24 15.66
N HIS A 72 16.36 21.42 15.34
CA HIS A 72 15.71 22.32 16.29
C HIS A 72 14.53 21.65 17.00
N LEU A 73 13.61 21.03 16.25
CA LEU A 73 12.43 20.39 16.84
C LEU A 73 12.77 19.21 17.73
N ARG A 74 13.71 18.38 17.30
CA ARG A 74 14.19 17.27 18.11
C ARG A 74 14.81 17.77 19.42
N LYS A 75 15.64 18.82 19.35
CA LYS A 75 16.40 19.33 20.50
C LYS A 75 15.55 20.14 21.48
N ILE A 76 14.69 21.02 20.97
CA ILE A 76 13.94 21.98 21.79
C ILE A 76 12.57 21.45 22.19
N HIS A 77 11.91 20.72 21.30
CA HIS A 77 10.54 20.26 21.52
C HIS A 77 10.45 18.77 21.88
N GLY A 78 11.56 18.01 21.79
CA GLY A 78 11.54 16.56 22.01
C GLY A 78 10.67 15.80 20.99
N THR A 79 10.15 16.50 19.99
CA THR A 79 9.30 15.95 18.94
C THR A 79 10.17 15.69 17.72
N VAL A 80 10.13 14.46 17.22
CA VAL A 80 10.45 14.25 15.80
C VAL A 80 9.18 14.67 15.07
N PRO A 81 9.19 15.79 14.33
CA PRO A 81 8.00 16.17 13.59
C PRO A 81 7.70 15.06 12.61
N SER A 82 6.65 14.28 12.87
CA SER A 82 6.07 13.35 11.91
C SER A 82 5.56 14.06 10.64
N ALA A 83 5.63 15.40 10.59
CA ALA A 83 5.05 16.26 9.56
C ALA A 83 5.94 17.43 9.10
N ILE A 84 7.28 17.37 9.16
CA ILE A 84 8.15 18.38 8.50
C ILE A 84 8.85 17.80 7.28
N HIS A 85 8.05 17.12 6.48
CA HIS A 85 8.23 17.24 5.06
C HIS A 85 7.01 17.98 4.52
N GLN A 86 7.07 19.31 4.54
CA GLN A 86 6.42 20.09 3.50
C GLN A 86 7.16 19.78 2.20
N THR A 87 6.98 18.57 1.66
CA THR A 87 7.34 18.36 0.28
C THR A 87 6.36 19.21 -0.52
N ALA A 88 6.84 20.01 -1.45
CA ALA A 88 5.98 20.74 -2.37
C ALA A 88 5.13 19.79 -3.26
N SER A 89 5.35 18.47 -3.16
CA SER A 89 4.70 17.45 -3.98
C SER A 89 4.52 16.14 -3.22
N ALA A 90 3.31 15.59 -3.26
CA ALA A 90 2.97 14.29 -2.68
C ALA A 90 3.83 13.18 -3.30
N SER A 91 4.14 13.29 -4.59
CA SER A 91 5.01 12.37 -5.31
C SER A 91 6.45 12.41 -4.83
N ALA A 92 6.94 13.57 -4.39
CA ALA A 92 8.28 13.67 -3.83
C ALA A 92 8.38 12.93 -2.48
N LEU A 93 7.36 13.07 -1.62
CA LEU A 93 7.30 12.33 -0.36
C LEU A 93 7.18 10.83 -0.60
N GLU A 94 6.24 10.40 -1.44
CA GLU A 94 6.04 8.98 -1.75
C GLU A 94 7.31 8.34 -2.31
N ARG A 95 8.02 9.05 -3.22
CA ARG A 95 9.31 8.59 -3.74
C ARG A 95 10.37 8.54 -2.66
N HIS A 96 10.46 9.55 -1.79
CA HIS A 96 11.42 9.56 -0.68
C HIS A 96 11.22 8.36 0.23
N LEU A 97 9.99 8.12 0.70
CA LEU A 97 9.65 6.97 1.53
C LEU A 97 10.01 5.66 0.84
N LYS A 98 9.69 5.53 -0.45
CA LYS A 98 9.98 4.30 -1.20
C LYS A 98 11.47 4.06 -1.41
N VAL A 99 12.24 5.09 -1.76
CA VAL A 99 13.66 4.96 -2.13
C VAL A 99 14.56 4.89 -0.89
N ILE A 100 14.30 5.73 0.11
CA ILE A 100 15.16 5.84 1.30
C ILE A 100 14.76 4.80 2.35
N HIS A 101 13.46 4.57 2.52
CA HIS A 101 12.96 3.73 3.61
C HIS A 101 12.36 2.41 3.13
N GLY A 102 12.15 2.21 1.82
CA GLY A 102 11.51 1.00 1.30
C GLY A 102 10.04 0.86 1.68
N ILE A 103 9.40 1.93 2.14
CA ILE A 103 8.01 1.95 2.61
C ILE A 103 7.16 2.94 1.81
N THR A 104 5.84 2.79 1.89
CA THR A 104 4.85 3.70 1.32
C THR A 104 4.11 4.44 2.43
N PRO A 105 3.45 5.59 2.13
CA PRO A 105 2.59 6.26 3.10
C PRO A 105 1.56 5.33 3.76
N SER A 106 0.99 4.41 2.96
CA SER A 106 0.01 3.42 3.44
C SER A 106 0.58 2.50 4.52
N ASP A 107 1.84 2.11 4.41
CA ASP A 107 2.48 1.15 5.33
C ASP A 107 2.60 1.74 6.75
N ILE A 108 2.73 3.06 6.85
CA ILE A 108 2.79 3.80 8.12
C ILE A 108 1.46 4.48 8.48
N GLY A 109 0.36 4.12 7.78
CA GLY A 109 -0.97 4.65 8.06
C GLY A 109 -1.14 6.13 7.74
N LEU A 110 -0.32 6.67 6.83
CA LEU A 110 -0.46 8.03 6.31
C LEU A 110 -1.31 8.07 5.05
N MET A 111 -2.04 9.17 4.88
CA MET A 111 -2.85 9.46 3.71
C MET A 111 -2.59 10.89 3.24
N PHE A 112 -2.69 11.11 1.93
CA PHE A 112 -2.75 12.43 1.33
C PHE A 112 -4.20 12.92 1.34
N LEU A 113 -4.48 14.02 2.02
CA LEU A 113 -5.74 14.76 1.95
C LEU A 113 -5.56 15.95 1.02
N CYS A 114 -6.20 15.90 -0.14
CA CYS A 114 -6.24 17.04 -1.07
C CYS A 114 -7.26 18.09 -0.57
N ASP A 115 -7.03 19.37 -0.89
CA ASP A 115 -7.96 20.46 -0.57
C ASP A 115 -9.36 20.27 -1.21
N CYS A 116 -9.48 19.42 -2.25
CA CYS A 116 -10.79 19.02 -2.79
C CYS A 116 -11.56 18.04 -1.87
N GLY A 117 -10.98 17.64 -0.74
CA GLY A 117 -11.54 16.68 0.22
C GLY A 117 -11.19 15.22 -0.07
N ASN A 118 -10.52 14.92 -1.20
CA ASN A 118 -10.15 13.55 -1.55
C ASN A 118 -9.02 13.03 -0.65
N LYS A 119 -9.23 11.85 -0.07
CA LYS A 119 -8.23 11.12 0.72
C LYS A 119 -7.65 9.99 -0.12
N SER A 120 -6.36 10.04 -0.40
CA SER A 120 -5.66 9.03 -1.19
C SER A 120 -4.48 8.43 -0.44
N LEU A 121 -4.24 7.14 -0.68
CA LEU A 121 -3.08 6.39 -0.19
C LEU A 121 -1.84 6.54 -1.08
N SER A 122 -1.99 7.18 -2.24
CA SER A 122 -0.91 7.41 -3.20
C SER A 122 -0.95 8.83 -3.75
N SER A 123 0.14 9.27 -4.37
CA SER A 123 0.14 10.55 -5.10
C SER A 123 -0.60 10.50 -6.44
N ALA A 124 -1.26 9.38 -6.80
CA ALA A 124 -1.94 9.24 -8.08
C ALA A 124 -3.05 10.29 -8.28
N HIS A 125 -3.80 10.62 -7.23
CA HIS A 125 -4.81 11.67 -7.30
C HIS A 125 -4.20 13.02 -7.73
N VAL A 126 -3.05 13.39 -7.14
CA VAL A 126 -2.32 14.62 -7.47
C VAL A 126 -1.73 14.54 -8.88
N ARG A 127 -1.21 13.38 -9.30
CA ARG A 127 -0.57 13.21 -10.61
C ARG A 127 -1.53 13.21 -11.80
N THR A 128 -2.78 12.78 -11.61
CA THR A 128 -3.71 12.58 -12.73
C THR A 128 -4.27 13.87 -13.32
N ASN A 129 -3.84 15.07 -12.86
CA ASN A 129 -4.36 16.39 -13.27
C ASN A 129 -5.89 16.56 -13.17
N LYS A 130 -6.60 15.57 -12.61
CA LYS A 130 -8.05 15.62 -12.40
C LYS A 130 -8.42 16.58 -11.28
N CYS A 131 -7.49 16.92 -10.39
CA CYS A 131 -7.67 17.92 -9.36
C CYS A 131 -6.78 19.13 -9.62
N LYS A 132 -7.38 20.30 -9.84
CA LYS A 132 -6.66 21.57 -10.04
C LYS A 132 -6.08 22.14 -8.74
N LEU A 133 -6.49 21.60 -7.59
CA LEU A 133 -5.98 22.01 -6.27
C LEU A 133 -4.71 21.20 -5.96
N LEU A 134 -3.55 21.84 -6.11
CA LEU A 134 -2.24 21.19 -5.97
C LEU A 134 -1.77 21.04 -4.51
N ASN A 135 -2.50 21.63 -3.57
CA ASN A 135 -2.18 21.52 -2.15
C ASN A 135 -2.71 20.21 -1.57
N PHE A 136 -1.86 19.56 -0.79
CA PHE A 136 -2.21 18.37 -0.04
C PHE A 136 -1.68 18.50 1.39
N LYS A 137 -2.41 17.89 2.31
CA LYS A 137 -2.00 17.72 3.70
C LYS A 137 -1.76 16.24 3.93
N ILE A 138 -0.73 15.92 4.70
CA ILE A 138 -0.52 14.56 5.18
C ILE A 138 -1.38 14.40 6.42
N VAL A 139 -2.27 13.42 6.41
CA VAL A 139 -3.11 13.10 7.56
C VAL A 139 -2.87 11.64 7.95
N HIS A 140 -3.02 11.34 9.23
CA HIS A 140 -3.09 9.95 9.65
C HIS A 140 -4.42 9.38 9.18
N GLY A 141 -4.38 8.30 8.41
CA GLY A 141 -5.55 7.48 8.17
C GLY A 141 -6.07 6.93 9.49
N LYS A 142 -7.37 6.59 9.55
CA LYS A 142 -7.86 5.77 10.68
C LYS A 142 -6.99 4.52 10.69
N LYS A 143 -6.23 4.33 11.77
CA LYS A 143 -5.44 3.11 11.98
C LYS A 143 -6.42 1.96 11.84
N TYR A 144 -6.18 1.07 10.87
CA TYR A 144 -6.74 -0.26 11.00
C TYR A 144 -6.16 -0.77 12.32
N SER A 145 -7.02 -1.11 13.29
CA SER A 145 -6.61 -1.77 14.52
C SER A 145 -6.23 -3.21 14.19
N GLY A 146 -5.31 -3.36 13.24
CA GLY A 146 -5.08 -4.60 12.53
C GLY A 146 -4.75 -5.69 13.51
N GLU A 147 -5.38 -6.84 13.27
CA GLU A 147 -5.05 -8.04 14.00
C GLU A 147 -3.55 -8.30 13.92
N LYS A 148 -3.01 -8.83 15.01
CA LYS A 148 -1.64 -9.30 15.06
C LYS A 148 -1.44 -10.35 13.97
N CYS A 149 -0.28 -10.37 13.33
CA CYS A 149 0.11 -11.53 12.55
C CYS A 149 0.05 -12.77 13.45
N ILE A 150 -0.72 -13.77 13.03
CA ILE A 150 -0.88 -15.02 13.76
C ILE A 150 0.44 -15.78 13.94
N MET A 151 1.43 -15.52 13.08
CA MET A 151 2.71 -16.23 13.05
C MET A 151 3.81 -15.53 13.85
N CYS A 152 3.81 -14.19 13.92
CA CYS A 152 4.91 -13.43 14.52
C CYS A 152 4.48 -12.22 15.36
N GLU A 153 3.19 -12.11 15.68
CA GLU A 153 2.57 -11.02 16.45
C GLU A 153 2.76 -9.59 15.92
N LYS A 154 3.40 -9.42 14.77
CA LYS A 154 3.62 -8.11 14.17
C LYS A 154 2.29 -7.48 13.75
N HIS A 155 2.06 -6.25 14.18
CA HIS A 155 0.88 -5.49 13.76
C HIS A 155 1.08 -4.86 12.39
N SER A 156 0.09 -5.06 11.53
CA SER A 156 -0.02 -4.30 10.28
C SER A 156 -1.07 -3.21 10.42
N THR A 157 -0.71 -1.99 10.07
CA THR A 157 -1.57 -0.79 10.17
C THR A 157 -2.63 -0.73 9.08
N THR A 158 -2.53 -1.62 8.09
CA THR A 158 -3.46 -1.76 6.96
C THR A 158 -3.62 -3.22 6.58
N LEU A 159 -4.76 -3.55 5.95
CA LEU A 159 -5.03 -4.88 5.44
C LEU A 159 -4.05 -5.31 4.34
N SER A 160 -3.68 -4.38 3.45
CA SER A 160 -2.67 -4.63 2.42
C SER A 160 -1.28 -4.85 3.03
N GLY A 161 -0.97 -4.13 4.12
CA GLY A 161 0.24 -4.39 4.89
C GLY A 161 0.25 -5.79 5.50
N PHE A 162 -0.91 -6.24 6.00
CA PHE A 162 -1.07 -7.58 6.58
C PHE A 162 -0.87 -8.69 5.55
N THR A 163 -1.53 -8.61 4.39
CA THR A 163 -1.36 -9.60 3.31
C THR A 163 0.07 -9.60 2.77
N CYS A 164 0.65 -8.42 2.55
CA CYS A 164 2.03 -8.29 2.11
C CYS A 164 3.02 -8.86 3.14
N HIS A 165 2.76 -8.67 4.43
CA HIS A 165 3.56 -9.22 5.50
C HIS A 165 3.53 -10.75 5.52
N LEU A 166 2.35 -11.36 5.45
CA LEU A 166 2.20 -12.83 5.36
C LEU A 166 2.98 -13.40 4.16
N SER A 167 2.81 -12.79 2.98
CA SER A 167 3.49 -13.24 1.77
C SER A 167 5.02 -13.10 1.87
N LYS A 168 5.53 -11.94 2.32
CA LYS A 168 6.98 -11.68 2.33
C LYS A 168 7.75 -12.37 3.44
N PHE A 169 7.17 -12.46 4.63
CA PHE A 169 7.88 -12.94 5.82
C PHE A 169 7.53 -14.39 6.17
N HIS A 170 6.37 -14.88 5.73
CA HIS A 170 5.92 -16.23 6.02
C HIS A 170 5.72 -17.08 4.76
N GLY A 171 5.78 -16.49 3.55
CA GLY A 171 5.54 -17.22 2.31
C GLY A 171 4.10 -17.74 2.19
N MET A 172 3.16 -17.16 2.95
CA MET A 172 1.79 -17.67 3.07
C MET A 172 0.77 -16.70 2.46
N ALA A 173 -0.29 -17.27 1.89
CA ALA A 173 -1.50 -16.54 1.53
C ALA A 173 -2.48 -16.51 2.72
N LEU A 174 -3.42 -15.55 2.69
CA LEU A 174 -4.42 -15.40 3.75
C LEU A 174 -5.28 -16.68 3.92
N THR A 175 -5.63 -17.32 2.80
CA THR A 175 -6.37 -18.58 2.74
C THR A 175 -5.60 -19.75 3.34
N SER A 176 -4.29 -19.85 3.10
CA SER A 176 -3.43 -20.89 3.67
C SER A 176 -3.39 -20.82 5.19
N CYS A 177 -3.64 -19.65 5.77
CA CYS A 177 -3.75 -19.46 7.21
C CYS A 177 -5.16 -19.74 7.76
N GLY A 178 -6.11 -20.17 6.93
CA GLY A 178 -7.51 -20.35 7.32
C GLY A 178 -8.25 -19.03 7.54
N PHE A 179 -7.87 -17.96 6.85
CA PHE A 179 -8.56 -16.67 6.91
C PHE A 179 -9.07 -16.24 5.53
N HIS A 180 -10.11 -15.41 5.52
CA HIS A 180 -10.56 -14.66 4.36
C HIS A 180 -10.89 -13.22 4.74
N LEU A 181 -11.00 -12.35 3.75
CA LEU A 181 -11.48 -10.98 3.91
C LEU A 181 -12.99 -10.96 3.70
N LYS A 182 -13.75 -10.45 4.67
CA LYS A 182 -15.19 -10.23 4.51
C LYS A 182 -15.47 -8.75 4.29
N CYS A 183 -16.05 -8.43 3.13
CA CYS A 183 -16.52 -7.08 2.84
C CYS A 183 -17.79 -6.78 3.64
N ALA A 184 -18.06 -5.51 3.92
CA ALA A 184 -19.30 -5.07 4.57
C ALA A 184 -20.57 -5.36 3.74
N CYS A 185 -20.46 -5.65 2.44
CA CYS A 185 -21.57 -6.16 1.64
C CYS A 185 -21.87 -7.66 1.86
N GLY A 186 -21.04 -8.37 2.64
CA GLY A 186 -21.17 -9.79 2.91
C GLY A 186 -20.28 -10.69 2.05
N HIS A 187 -19.71 -10.18 0.96
CA HIS A 187 -18.85 -10.94 0.06
C HIS A 187 -17.53 -11.34 0.72
N SER A 188 -17.18 -12.63 0.58
CA SER A 188 -15.91 -13.21 1.04
C SER A 188 -14.88 -13.13 -0.07
N ILE A 189 -13.66 -12.75 0.29
CA ILE A 189 -12.54 -12.49 -0.62
C ILE A 189 -11.35 -13.28 -0.10
N HIS A 190 -10.81 -14.12 -0.97
CA HIS A 190 -9.80 -15.12 -0.64
C HIS A 190 -8.40 -14.70 -1.10
N CYS A 191 -8.31 -13.75 -2.04
CA CYS A 191 -7.02 -13.24 -2.51
C CYS A 191 -7.02 -11.73 -2.78
N ASP A 192 -5.81 -11.16 -2.90
CA ASP A 192 -5.61 -9.73 -3.21
C ASP A 192 -6.16 -9.35 -4.60
N TYR A 193 -6.19 -10.27 -5.55
CA TYR A 193 -6.75 -10.03 -6.88
C TYR A 193 -8.27 -9.82 -6.83
N GLU A 194 -9.00 -10.73 -6.17
CA GLU A 194 -10.43 -10.59 -5.89
C GLU A 194 -10.73 -9.30 -5.14
N ALA A 195 -9.91 -8.95 -4.13
CA ALA A 195 -10.07 -7.70 -3.40
C ALA A 195 -10.01 -6.47 -4.32
N ARG A 196 -9.10 -6.47 -5.31
CA ARG A 196 -8.96 -5.39 -6.29
C ARG A 196 -10.15 -5.31 -7.23
N ILE A 197 -10.65 -6.45 -7.73
CA ILE A 197 -11.84 -6.50 -8.58
C ILE A 197 -13.06 -6.02 -7.80
N HIS A 198 -13.26 -6.56 -6.60
CA HIS A 198 -14.41 -6.24 -5.76
C HIS A 198 -14.47 -4.74 -5.43
N ARG A 199 -13.33 -4.09 -5.18
CA ARG A 199 -13.27 -2.64 -4.97
C ARG A 199 -13.70 -1.80 -6.17
N LYS A 200 -13.72 -2.34 -7.38
CA LYS A 200 -14.26 -1.63 -8.55
C LYS A 200 -15.79 -1.72 -8.63
N MET A 201 -16.38 -2.73 -7.99
CA MET A 201 -17.81 -3.04 -8.09
C MET A 201 -18.62 -2.76 -6.81
N CYS A 202 -17.97 -2.54 -5.67
CA CYS A 202 -18.64 -2.39 -4.37
C CYS A 202 -18.20 -1.13 -3.65
N ASP A 203 -19.09 -0.15 -3.50
CA ASP A 203 -18.83 1.14 -2.85
C ASP A 203 -18.57 1.02 -1.33
N ARG A 204 -18.91 -0.13 -0.73
CA ARG A 204 -18.74 -0.42 0.70
C ARG A 204 -17.37 -1.03 0.97
N HIS A 205 -16.29 -0.31 0.65
CA HIS A 205 -14.88 -0.76 0.75
C HIS A 205 -14.34 -0.99 2.19
N LYS A 206 -15.16 -1.48 3.11
CA LYS A 206 -14.77 -1.86 4.47
C LYS A 206 -14.60 -3.37 4.51
N PHE A 207 -13.36 -3.80 4.72
CA PHE A 207 -12.99 -5.21 4.83
C PHE A 207 -12.62 -5.52 6.27
N LYS A 208 -12.98 -6.71 6.74
CA LYS A 208 -12.51 -7.29 7.99
C LYS A 208 -11.87 -8.66 7.69
N VAL A 209 -10.84 -9.02 8.44
CA VAL A 209 -10.30 -10.39 8.41
C VAL A 209 -11.24 -11.28 9.20
N VAL A 210 -11.55 -12.47 8.69
CA VAL A 210 -12.43 -13.46 9.32
C VAL A 210 -11.76 -14.82 9.23
N LYS A 211 -11.70 -15.55 10.35
CA LYS A 211 -11.24 -16.95 10.38
C LYS A 211 -12.30 -17.85 9.72
N ASN A 212 -11.88 -18.75 8.84
CA ASN A 212 -12.73 -19.80 8.31
C ASN A 212 -13.23 -20.64 9.48
N LYS A 213 -14.50 -21.03 9.46
CA LYS A 213 -14.95 -22.10 10.37
C LYS A 213 -14.26 -23.37 9.89
N GLU A 214 -13.60 -24.07 10.80
CA GLU A 214 -13.08 -25.41 10.52
C GLU A 214 -14.32 -26.26 10.18
N GLU A 215 -14.37 -26.78 8.96
CA GLU A 215 -15.36 -27.77 8.51
C GLU A 215 -15.04 -29.14 9.12
#